data_AF-A0A151SPK5-F1
#
_entry.id   AF-A0A151SPK5-F1
#
_cell.length_a   1.000
_cell.length_b   1.000
_cell.length_c   1.000
_cell.angle_alpha   90.00
_cell.angle_beta   90.00
_cell.angle_gamma   90.00
#
_symmetry.space_group_name_H-M   'P 1'
#
loop_
_entity.id
_entity.type
_entity.pdbx_description
1 polymer ?
#
loop_
_entity_poly.entity_id
_entity_poly.type
_entity_poly.pdbx_seq_one_letter_code
_entity_poly.pdbx_strand_id
1 'polypeptide(L)'
;MLVSLSRFIPRLAEKAGPIFTLLRKPKNFEWSDQCEEAFKSFKVFPATPPVLQRPDHHSDLLLYLAVAKDAISTVIVKSIT
;
A
#
# COMPACT_ATOMS: atom_id res chain seq x y z
N MET A 1 -3.22 -5.49 10.63
CA MET A 1 -2.24 -6.14 9.72
C MET A 1 -2.01 -5.38 8.42
N LEU A 2 -3.05 -4.83 7.76
CA LEU A 2 -2.87 -4.08 6.50
C LEU A 2 -2.13 -2.74 6.67
N VAL A 3 -2.39 -2.02 7.78
CA VAL A 3 -1.77 -0.72 8.07
C VAL A 3 -0.25 -0.84 8.26
N SER A 4 0.22 -1.90 8.91
CA SER A 4 1.67 -2.15 9.09
C SER A 4 2.38 -2.49 7.77
N LEU A 5 1.67 -3.08 6.81
CA LEU A 5 2.19 -3.40 5.48
C LEU A 5 2.04 -2.25 4.47
N SER A 6 1.25 -1.22 4.78
CA SER A 6 1.00 -0.08 3.88
C SER A 6 2.26 0.63 3.42
N ARG A 7 3.29 0.70 4.28
CA ARG A 7 4.60 1.29 3.95
C ARG A 7 5.44 0.46 2.97
N PHE A 8 5.08 -0.82 2.76
CA PHE A 8 5.80 -1.75 1.88
C PHE A 8 5.08 -1.95 0.53
N ILE A 9 3.82 -1.52 0.42
CA ILE A 9 2.99 -1.75 -0.75
C ILE A 9 2.61 -0.40 -1.35
N PRO A 10 3.30 0.06 -2.42
CA PRO A 10 2.96 1.32 -3.06
C PRO A 10 1.55 1.29 -3.63
N ARG A 11 0.82 2.40 -3.46
CA ARG A 11 -0.60 2.55 -3.88
C ARG A 11 -1.52 1.48 -3.27
N LEU A 12 -1.24 1.04 -2.04
CA LEU A 12 -2.06 0.04 -1.34
C LEU A 12 -3.54 0.42 -1.33
N ALA A 13 -3.87 1.67 -1.04
CA ALA A 13 -5.26 2.13 -0.94
C ALA A 13 -6.04 1.92 -2.25
N GLU A 14 -5.40 2.16 -3.39
CA GLU A 14 -5.98 1.94 -4.70
C GLU A 14 -6.16 0.45 -5.00
N LYS A 15 -5.11 -0.35 -4.77
CA LYS A 15 -5.13 -1.80 -5.02
C LYS A 15 -6.08 -2.55 -4.09
N ALA A 16 -6.30 -2.06 -2.87
CA ALA A 16 -7.15 -2.69 -1.88
C ALA A 16 -8.63 -2.30 -2.05
N GLY A 17 -8.94 -1.35 -2.95
CA GLY A 17 -10.31 -0.85 -3.19
C GLY A 17 -11.35 -1.95 -3.37
N PRO A 18 -11.14 -2.97 -4.23
CA PRO A 18 -12.08 -4.07 -4.42
C PRO A 18 -12.34 -4.86 -3.13
N ILE A 19 -11.28 -5.17 -2.38
CA ILE A 19 -11.35 -5.93 -1.12
C ILE A 19 -12.07 -5.12 -0.03
N PHE A 20 -11.77 -3.84 0.11
CA PHE A 20 -12.46 -2.98 1.08
C PHE A 20 -13.95 -2.78 0.75
N THR A 21 -14.27 -2.71 -0.54
CA THR A 21 -15.67 -2.63 -1.00
C THR A 21 -16.43 -3.90 -0.64
N LEU A 22 -15.79 -5.07 -0.81
CA LEU A 22 -16.36 -6.35 -0.44
C LEU A 22 -16.55 -6.50 1.08
N LEU A 23 -15.54 -6.13 1.89
CA LEU A 23 -15.62 -6.18 3.35
C LEU A 23 -16.71 -5.26 3.94
N ARG A 24 -17.08 -4.20 3.23
CA ARG A 24 -18.20 -3.31 3.60
C ARG A 24 -19.58 -3.90 3.34
N LYS A 25 -19.69 -5.03 2.64
CA LYS A 25 -20.97 -5.70 2.28
C LYS A 25 -21.07 -7.09 2.93
N PRO A 26 -21.23 -7.19 4.26
CA PRO A 26 -21.18 -8.47 4.97
C PRO A 26 -22.32 -9.44 4.61
N LYS A 27 -23.45 -8.95 4.09
CA LYS A 27 -24.61 -9.80 3.74
C LYS A 27 -24.47 -10.50 2.39
N ASN A 28 -23.71 -9.93 1.45
CA ASN A 28 -23.50 -10.46 0.09
C ASN A 28 -22.00 -10.53 -0.20
N PHE A 29 -21.27 -11.22 0.68
CA PHE A 29 -19.83 -11.39 0.52
C PHE A 29 -19.58 -12.44 -0.57
N GLU A 30 -19.35 -11.98 -1.80
CA GLU A 30 -18.87 -12.80 -2.89
C GLU A 30 -17.44 -12.41 -3.26
N TRP A 31 -16.53 -13.37 -3.10
CA TRP A 31 -15.14 -13.20 -3.50
C TRP A 31 -15.04 -13.24 -5.04
N SER A 32 -14.91 -12.08 -5.65
CA SER A 32 -14.82 -11.94 -7.11
C SER A 32 -13.40 -12.13 -7.63
N ASP A 33 -13.28 -12.40 -8.93
CA ASP A 33 -11.97 -12.49 -9.61
C ASP A 33 -11.13 -11.22 -9.43
N GLN A 34 -11.79 -10.05 -9.40
CA GLN A 34 -11.12 -8.76 -9.14
C GLN A 34 -10.56 -8.67 -7.71
N CYS A 35 -11.24 -9.27 -6.73
CA CYS A 35 -10.72 -9.39 -5.36
C CYS A 35 -9.55 -10.37 -5.28
N GLU A 36 -9.62 -11.49 -5.98
CA GLU A 36 -8.53 -12.47 -6.06
C GLU A 36 -7.28 -11.88 -6.73
N GLU A 37 -7.45 -11.14 -7.83
CA GLU A 37 -6.36 -10.47 -8.53
C GLU A 37 -5.71 -9.38 -7.66
N ALA A 38 -6.53 -8.56 -7.00
CA ALA A 38 -6.04 -7.58 -6.02
C ALA A 38 -5.23 -8.26 -4.90
N PHE A 39 -5.73 -9.37 -4.36
CA PHE A 39 -5.07 -10.12 -3.30
C PHE A 39 -3.77 -10.80 -3.76
N LYS A 40 -3.75 -11.37 -4.97
CA LYS A 40 -2.53 -11.93 -5.58
C LYS A 40 -1.48 -10.85 -5.80
N SER A 41 -1.88 -9.65 -6.23
CA SER A 41 -0.96 -8.53 -6.36
C SER A 41 -0.25 -8.23 -5.03
N PHE A 42 -0.95 -8.32 -3.89
CA PHE A 42 -0.36 -8.12 -2.56
C PHE A 42 0.63 -9.20 -2.14
N LYS A 43 0.55 -10.41 -2.70
CA LYS A 43 1.54 -11.46 -2.43
C LYS A 43 2.85 -11.23 -3.19
N VAL A 44 2.80 -10.51 -4.30
CA VAL A 44 3.98 -10.25 -5.15
C VAL A 44 4.83 -9.09 -4.59
N PHE A 45 4.21 -8.05 -4.03
CA PHE A 45 4.95 -6.90 -3.47
C PHE A 45 5.94 -7.22 -2.32
N PRO A 46 5.64 -8.08 -1.33
CA PRO A 46 6.59 -8.40 -0.26
C PRO A 46 7.76 -9.27 -0.70
N ALA A 47 7.82 -9.73 -1.95
CA ALA A 47 8.95 -10.51 -2.46
C ALA A 47 10.18 -9.65 -2.81
N THR A 48 10.02 -8.32 -2.90
CA THR A 48 11.13 -7.39 -3.11
C THR A 48 11.39 -6.65 -1.81
N PRO A 49 12.55 -6.78 -1.15
CA PRO A 49 12.82 -6.08 0.09
C PRO A 49 12.91 -4.57 -0.21
N PRO A 50 11.98 -3.72 0.26
CA PRO A 50 12.27 -2.31 0.29
C PRO A 50 13.36 -2.15 1.34
N VAL A 51 14.47 -1.48 0.97
CA VAL A 51 15.53 -1.11 1.91
C VAL A 51 14.97 -0.06 2.85
N LEU A 52 14.16 -0.50 3.81
CA LEU A 52 13.62 0.35 4.86
C LEU A 52 14.70 0.51 5.90
N GLN A 53 15.45 1.58 5.76
CA GLN A 53 16.35 2.04 6.81
C GLN A 53 15.55 2.65 7.96
N ARG A 54 16.11 2.51 9.17
CA ARG A 54 15.61 3.24 10.33
C ARG A 54 15.75 4.75 10.02
N PRO A 55 14.68 5.55 10.20
CA PRO A 55 14.81 7.00 10.06
C PRO A 55 15.82 7.49 11.09
N ASP A 56 16.77 8.30 10.61
CA ASP A 56 17.79 8.94 11.42
C ASP A 56 17.38 10.41 11.60
N HIS A 57 17.33 10.85 12.86
CA HIS A 57 16.80 12.15 13.24
C HIS A 57 17.60 13.34 12.70
N HIS A 58 18.82 13.09 12.20
CA HIS A 58 19.69 14.11 11.63
C HIS A 58 19.70 14.12 10.09
N SER A 59 18.89 13.28 9.45
CA SER A 59 18.84 13.19 7.99
C SER A 59 17.73 14.05 7.41
N ASP A 60 18.01 14.75 6.32
CA ASP A 60 16.97 15.34 5.51
C ASP A 60 16.09 14.25 4.89
N LEU A 61 14.77 14.46 4.93
CA LEU A 61 13.77 13.51 4.42
C LEU A 61 13.01 14.14 3.26
N LEU A 62 12.86 13.39 2.17
CA LEU A 62 12.06 13.74 1.01
C LEU A 62 10.70 13.05 1.09
N LEU A 63 9.62 13.83 0.97
CA LEU A 63 8.26 13.32 0.91
C LEU A 63 7.75 13.32 -0.54
N TYR A 64 7.48 12.13 -1.07
CA TYR A 64 6.82 11.95 -2.36
C TYR A 64 5.33 11.70 -2.16
N LEU A 65 4.50 12.52 -2.81
CA LEU A 65 3.05 12.43 -2.78
C LEU A 65 2.53 12.00 -4.17
N ALA A 66 1.68 10.98 -4.20
CA ALA A 66 0.92 10.61 -5.40
C ALA A 66 -0.57 10.67 -5.08
N VAL A 67 -1.34 11.34 -5.94
CA VAL A 67 -2.79 11.53 -5.78
C VAL A 67 -3.50 10.93 -6.99
N ALA A 68 -4.50 10.09 -6.71
CA ALA A 68 -5.44 9.53 -7.68
C ALA A 68 -6.87 9.88 -7.25
N LYS A 69 -7.85 9.61 -8.13
CA LYS A 69 -9.27 9.99 -7.93
C LYS A 69 -9.82 9.58 -6.56
N ASP A 70 -9.52 8.36 -6.12
CA ASP A 70 -10.08 7.76 -4.90
C ASP A 70 -8.98 7.33 -3.90
N ALA A 71 -7.72 7.73 -4.11
CA ALA A 71 -6.60 7.28 -3.30
C ALA A 71 -5.46 8.30 -3.23
N ILE A 72 -4.81 8.37 -2.07
CA ILE A 72 -3.57 9.10 -1.85
C ILE A 72 -2.51 8.10 -1.39
N SER A 73 -1.29 8.23 -1.90
CA SER A 73 -0.13 7.42 -1.50
C SER A 73 1.05 8.34 -1.19
N THR A 74 1.75 8.06 -0.09
CA THR A 74 2.89 8.85 0.37
C THR A 74 4.10 7.97 0.60
N VAL A 75 5.28 8.41 0.20
CA VAL A 75 6.56 7.72 0.49
C VAL A 75 7.56 8.72 1.06
N ILE A 76 8.20 8.35 2.16
CA ILE A 76 9.29 9.12 2.77
C ILE A 76 10.61 8.42 2.42
N VAL A 77 11.56 9.18 1.87
CA VAL A 77 12.88 8.69 1.46
C VAL A 77 13.96 9.53 2.14
N LYS A 78 15.06 8.91 2.59
CA LYS A 78 16.22 9.63 3.12
C LYS A 78 16.96 10.33 1.98
N SER A 79 17.24 11.62 2.12
CA SER A 79 18.12 12.35 1.20
C SER A 79 19.53 11.77 1.30
N ILE A 80 20.08 11.33 0.17
CA ILE A 80 21.47 10.86 0.08
C ILE A 80 22.25 12.02 -0.50
N THR A 81 22.86 12.83 0.36
CA THR A 81 23.82 13.88 -0.01
C THR A 81 25.17 13.48 0.54
#